data_AF-A0A399ETM0-F1
#
_entry.id   AF-A0A399ETM0-F1
#
_cell.length_a   1.000
_cell.length_b   1.000
_cell.length_c   1.000
_cell.angle_alpha   90.00
_cell.angle_beta   90.00
_cell.angle_gamma   90.00
#
_symmetry.space_group_name_H-M   'P 1'
#
loop_
_entity.id
_entity.type
_entity.pdbx_description
1 polymer ?
#
loop_
_entity_poly.entity_id
_entity_poly.type
_entity_poly.pdbx_seq_one_letter_code
_entity_poly.pdbx_strand_id
1 'polypeptide(L)'
;MSTAIYEAIKREIVEAMKRGDAQSRDYARVVKAEFDRKGDGRPLPDAEAVKILKALRVTAEENQNTFELAFLDRYLPKEMSEEEIEAWIRANVDFSQLKSPMAAVGLATKALGPAAPGERVRRVVERLTKG
;
A
#
# COMPACT_ATOMS: atom_id res chain seq x y z
N MET A 1 6.23 10.93 7.59
CA MET A 1 5.58 9.79 6.91
C MET A 1 6.68 8.84 6.47
N SER A 2 6.47 7.53 6.54
CA SER A 2 7.48 6.53 6.13
C SER A 2 7.72 6.58 4.62
N THR A 3 8.95 6.30 4.20
CA THR A 3 9.41 6.18 2.80
C THR A 3 10.09 4.83 2.55
N ALA A 4 9.75 3.82 3.35
CA ALA A 4 10.41 2.51 3.36
C ALA A 4 10.27 1.78 2.02
N ILE A 5 9.13 1.92 1.33
CA ILE A 5 8.90 1.28 0.02
C ILE A 5 9.84 1.87 -1.03
N TYR A 6 10.02 3.20 -1.02
CA TYR A 6 10.96 3.88 -1.92
C TYR A 6 12.39 3.35 -1.72
N GLU A 7 12.85 3.30 -0.46
CA GLU A 7 14.19 2.81 -0.13
C GLU A 7 14.35 1.31 -0.42
N ALA A 8 13.30 0.51 -0.26
CA ALA A 8 13.31 -0.91 -0.62
C ALA A 8 13.48 -1.12 -2.13
N ILE A 9 12.76 -0.39 -2.97
CA ILE A 9 12.93 -0.45 -4.44
C ILE A 9 14.33 -0.01 -4.86
N LYS A 10 14.86 1.06 -4.25
CA LYS A 10 16.24 1.51 -4.51
C LYS A 10 17.27 0.45 -4.12
N ARG A 11 17.07 -0.23 -2.98
CA ARG A 11 17.93 -1.34 -2.53
C ARG A 11 17.86 -2.53 -3.46
N GLU A 12 16.67 -2.89 -3.94
CA GLU A 12 16.47 -3.99 -4.88
C GLU A 12 17.27 -3.82 -6.17
N ILE A 13 17.39 -2.59 -6.70
CA ILE A 13 18.25 -2.34 -7.88
C ILE A 13 19.69 -2.81 -7.61
N VAL A 14 20.23 -2.46 -6.44
CA VAL A 14 21.61 -2.81 -6.05
C VAL A 14 21.74 -4.31 -5.79
N GLU A 15 20.77 -4.92 -5.12
CA GLU A 15 20.79 -6.36 -4.81
C GLU A 15 20.62 -7.21 -6.08
N ALA A 16 19.76 -6.78 -7.01
CA ALA A 16 19.55 -7.42 -8.30
C ALA A 16 20.83 -7.38 -9.16
N MET A 17 21.57 -6.27 -9.13
CA MET A 17 22.90 -6.20 -9.75
C MET A 17 23.89 -7.20 -9.16
N LYS A 18 23.93 -7.34 -7.82
CA LYS A 18 24.86 -8.28 -7.15
C LYS A 18 24.58 -9.74 -7.51
N ARG A 19 23.31 -10.11 -7.69
CA ARG A 19 22.90 -11.49 -8.03
C ARG A 19 22.76 -11.73 -9.54
N GLY A 20 23.11 -10.76 -10.40
CA GLY A 20 23.01 -10.88 -11.85
C GLY A 20 21.59 -10.94 -12.41
N ASP A 21 20.58 -10.53 -11.62
CA ASP A 21 19.16 -10.57 -11.97
C ASP A 21 18.77 -9.30 -12.74
N ALA A 22 19.05 -9.31 -14.05
CA ALA A 22 18.78 -8.17 -14.92
C ALA A 22 17.29 -7.81 -14.97
N GLN A 23 16.40 -8.81 -14.93
CA GLN A 23 14.96 -8.61 -15.03
C GLN A 23 14.41 -7.84 -13.83
N SER A 24 14.72 -8.26 -12.60
CA SER A 24 14.32 -7.51 -11.38
C SER A 24 14.97 -6.14 -11.30
N ARG A 25 16.24 -6.03 -11.70
CA ARG A 25 16.95 -4.74 -11.71
C ARG A 25 16.25 -3.74 -12.63
N ASP A 26 15.93 -4.15 -13.85
CA ASP A 26 15.38 -3.25 -14.86
C ASP A 26 13.94 -2.85 -14.52
N TYR A 27 13.14 -3.79 -14.00
CA TYR A 27 11.81 -3.44 -13.52
C TYR A 27 11.82 -2.59 -12.24
N ALA A 28 12.73 -2.83 -11.31
CA ALA A 28 12.92 -1.95 -10.15
C ALA A 28 13.28 -0.50 -10.56
N ARG A 29 14.02 -0.32 -11.66
CA ARG A 29 14.29 1.02 -12.23
C ARG A 29 13.05 1.66 -12.82
N VAL A 30 12.18 0.90 -13.48
CA VAL A 30 10.88 1.40 -13.95
C VAL A 30 10.04 1.88 -12.77
N VAL A 31 9.88 1.04 -11.73
CA VAL A 31 9.13 1.41 -10.52
C VAL A 31 9.73 2.66 -9.86
N LYS A 32 11.07 2.73 -9.74
CA LYS A 32 11.74 3.92 -9.19
C LYS A 32 11.47 5.17 -10.04
N ALA A 33 11.50 5.07 -11.36
CA ALA A 33 11.24 6.20 -12.25
C ALA A 33 9.80 6.72 -12.08
N GLU A 34 8.82 5.84 -11.86
CA GLU A 34 7.44 6.23 -11.53
C GLU A 34 7.37 6.97 -10.18
N PHE A 35 8.08 6.48 -9.16
CA PHE A 35 8.16 7.17 -7.87
C PHE A 35 8.83 8.54 -7.99
N ASP A 36 9.97 8.63 -8.69
CA ASP A 36 10.69 9.88 -8.89
C ASP A 36 9.84 10.90 -9.66
N ARG A 37 9.07 10.45 -10.67
CA ARG A 37 8.15 11.34 -11.41
C ARG A 37 7.08 11.94 -10.49
N LYS A 38 6.53 11.13 -9.58
CA LYS A 38 5.52 11.61 -8.61
C LYS A 38 6.14 12.47 -7.52
N GLY A 39 7.34 12.13 -7.07
CA GLY A 39 8.05 12.75 -5.96
C GLY A 39 8.97 13.90 -6.36
N ASP A 40 8.97 14.34 -7.63
CA ASP A 40 9.89 15.37 -8.14
C ASP A 40 11.37 15.04 -7.82
N GLY A 41 11.74 13.78 -8.09
CA GLY A 41 13.08 13.24 -7.83
C GLY A 41 13.41 12.94 -6.36
N ARG A 42 12.45 13.14 -5.44
CA ARG A 42 12.64 12.93 -3.99
C ARG A 42 11.94 11.67 -3.50
N PRO A 43 12.38 11.08 -2.37
CA PRO A 43 11.67 9.98 -1.74
C PRO A 43 10.19 10.31 -1.50
N LEU A 44 9.34 9.35 -1.88
CA LEU A 44 7.89 9.48 -1.83
C LEU A 44 7.33 8.78 -0.56
N PRO A 45 6.32 9.33 0.12
CA PRO A 45 5.66 8.65 1.23
C PRO A 45 5.05 7.32 0.81
N ASP A 46 5.09 6.31 1.69
CA ASP A 46 4.60 4.94 1.41
C ASP A 46 3.14 4.92 0.94
N ALA A 47 2.31 5.82 1.46
CA ALA A 47 0.92 5.94 1.03
C ALA A 47 0.76 6.29 -0.46
N GLU A 48 1.65 7.12 -0.99
CA GLU A 48 1.67 7.45 -2.42
C GLU A 48 2.39 6.37 -3.23
N ALA A 49 3.46 5.78 -2.69
CA ALA A 49 4.16 4.66 -3.32
C ALA A 49 3.21 3.47 -3.56
N VAL A 50 2.37 3.13 -2.58
CA VAL A 50 1.37 2.05 -2.71
C VAL A 50 0.36 2.33 -3.82
N LYS A 51 -0.07 3.59 -4.01
CA LYS A 51 -0.98 3.94 -5.11
C LYS A 51 -0.34 3.66 -6.46
N ILE A 52 0.93 4.01 -6.63
CA ILE A 52 1.69 3.76 -7.86
C ILE A 52 1.88 2.25 -8.08
N LEU A 53 2.30 1.51 -7.06
CA LEU A 53 2.47 0.06 -7.17
C LEU A 53 1.16 -0.65 -7.54
N LYS A 54 0.02 -0.22 -6.96
CA LYS A 54 -1.30 -0.75 -7.33
C LYS A 54 -1.67 -0.45 -8.79
N ALA A 55 -1.38 0.76 -9.28
CA ALA A 55 -1.63 1.12 -10.66
C ALA A 55 -0.79 0.27 -11.63
N LEU A 56 0.51 0.10 -11.34
CA LEU A 56 1.39 -0.79 -12.12
C LEU A 56 0.91 -2.24 -12.09
N ARG A 57 0.37 -2.69 -10.95
CA ARG A 57 -0.16 -4.05 -10.81
C ARG A 57 -1.36 -4.28 -11.72
N VAL A 58 -2.29 -3.33 -11.82
CA VAL A 58 -3.42 -3.40 -12.76
C VAL A 58 -2.92 -3.55 -14.20
N THR A 59 -1.94 -2.72 -14.61
CA THR A 59 -1.34 -2.85 -15.95
C THR A 59 -0.65 -4.20 -16.16
N ALA A 60 0.03 -4.73 -15.14
CA ALA A 60 0.63 -6.06 -15.20
C ALA A 60 -0.42 -7.19 -15.30
N GLU A 61 -1.58 -7.05 -14.65
CA GLU A 61 -2.71 -7.98 -14.77
C GLU A 61 -3.29 -7.96 -16.19
N GLU A 62 -3.55 -6.77 -16.74
CA GLU A 62 -4.06 -6.57 -18.10
C GLU A 62 -3.12 -7.20 -19.15
N ASN A 63 -1.81 -7.06 -18.94
CA ASN A 63 -0.78 -7.64 -19.80
C ASN A 63 -0.46 -9.11 -19.49
N GLN A 64 -1.12 -9.72 -18.50
CA GLN A 64 -0.85 -11.07 -18.01
C GLN A 64 0.64 -11.31 -17.66
N ASN A 65 1.34 -10.28 -17.19
CA ASN A 65 2.76 -10.33 -16.89
C ASN A 65 3.00 -10.86 -15.48
N THR A 66 3.14 -12.18 -15.36
CA THR A 66 3.32 -12.89 -14.08
C THR A 66 4.55 -12.45 -13.30
N PHE A 67 5.63 -12.06 -13.99
CA PHE A 67 6.85 -11.58 -13.35
C PHE A 67 6.59 -10.23 -12.66
N GLU A 68 5.98 -9.28 -13.35
CA GLU A 68 5.71 -7.95 -12.79
C GLU A 68 4.74 -8.03 -11.61
N LEU A 69 3.70 -8.87 -11.71
CA LEU A 69 2.79 -9.14 -10.61
C LEU A 69 3.54 -9.65 -9.38
N ALA A 70 4.35 -10.70 -9.55
CA ALA A 70 5.13 -11.27 -8.46
C ALA A 70 6.17 -10.29 -7.90
N PHE A 71 6.73 -9.40 -8.72
CA PHE A 71 7.63 -8.36 -8.26
C PHE A 71 6.90 -7.33 -7.39
N LEU A 72 5.79 -6.77 -7.88
CA LEU A 72 5.02 -5.72 -7.18
C LEU A 72 4.44 -6.23 -5.87
N ASP A 73 3.96 -7.47 -5.84
CA ASP A 73 3.37 -8.09 -4.64
C ASP A 73 4.37 -8.23 -3.48
N ARG A 74 5.70 -8.23 -3.73
CA ARG A 74 6.72 -8.19 -2.67
C ARG A 74 6.80 -6.86 -1.94
N TYR A 75 6.41 -5.77 -2.59
CA TYR A 75 6.54 -4.40 -2.07
C TYR A 75 5.20 -3.78 -1.69
N LEU A 76 4.09 -4.39 -2.11
CA LEU A 76 2.78 -4.03 -1.62
C LEU A 76 2.63 -4.52 -0.18
N PRO A 77 2.14 -3.67 0.74
CA PRO A 77 1.86 -4.10 2.10
C PRO A 77 0.76 -5.15 2.07
N LYS A 78 0.93 -6.20 2.87
CA LYS A 78 -0.14 -7.16 3.10
C LYS A 78 -1.33 -6.42 3.71
N GLU A 79 -2.45 -6.41 2.99
CA GLU A 79 -3.66 -5.77 3.46
C GLU A 79 -4.25 -6.58 4.62
N MET A 80 -4.60 -5.89 5.70
CA MET A 80 -5.31 -6.45 6.83
C MET A 80 -6.66 -7.00 6.40
N SER A 81 -7.05 -8.16 6.91
CA SER A 81 -8.39 -8.72 6.69
C SER A 81 -9.48 -7.84 7.31
N GLU A 82 -10.74 -8.07 6.93
CA GLU A 82 -11.84 -7.32 7.54
C GLU A 82 -11.97 -7.61 9.04
N GLU A 83 -11.65 -8.83 9.48
CA GLU A 83 -11.64 -9.24 10.89
C GLU A 83 -10.52 -8.55 11.67
N GLU A 84 -9.33 -8.44 11.09
CA GLU A 84 -8.20 -7.72 11.70
C GLU A 84 -8.50 -6.22 11.84
N ILE A 85 -9.13 -5.63 10.81
CA ILE A 85 -9.58 -4.23 10.84
C ILE A 85 -10.67 -4.05 11.89
N GLU A 86 -11.63 -4.97 11.97
CA GLU A 86 -12.71 -4.94 12.97
C GLU A 86 -12.16 -4.99 14.39
N ALA A 87 -11.25 -5.93 14.67
CA ALA A 87 -10.61 -6.07 15.97
C ALA A 87 -9.86 -4.78 16.35
N TRP A 88 -9.13 -4.18 15.40
CA TRP A 88 -8.44 -2.91 15.64
C TRP A 88 -9.42 -1.77 15.94
N ILE A 89 -10.50 -1.63 15.16
CA ILE A 89 -11.51 -0.58 15.37
C ILE A 89 -12.14 -0.72 16.74
N ARG A 90 -12.58 -1.92 17.13
CA ARG A 90 -13.19 -2.17 18.44
C ARG A 90 -12.25 -1.85 19.60
N ALA A 91 -10.95 -2.07 19.43
CA ALA A 91 -9.95 -1.80 20.46
C ALA A 91 -9.50 -0.33 20.55
N ASN A 92 -9.61 0.44 19.46
CA ASN A 92 -8.99 1.77 19.37
C ASN A 92 -9.96 2.93 19.08
N VAL A 93 -11.22 2.63 18.72
CA VAL A 93 -12.21 3.64 18.35
C VAL A 93 -13.40 3.56 19.29
N ASP A 94 -13.61 4.65 20.02
CA ASP A 94 -14.85 4.88 20.75
C ASP A 94 -15.84 5.64 19.86
N PHE A 95 -16.85 4.93 19.34
CA PHE A 95 -17.87 5.51 18.48
C PHE A 95 -18.71 6.59 19.16
N SER A 96 -18.85 6.56 20.49
CA SER A 96 -19.63 7.57 21.23
C SER A 96 -19.01 8.96 21.18
N GLN A 97 -17.70 9.05 20.96
CA GLN A 97 -16.94 10.29 20.86
C GLN A 97 -16.91 10.86 19.43
N LEU A 98 -17.48 10.14 18.46
CA LEU A 98 -17.46 10.54 17.05
C LEU A 98 -18.75 11.25 16.67
N LYS A 99 -18.63 12.33 15.88
CA LYS A 99 -19.79 13.03 15.28
C LYS A 99 -20.59 12.14 14.33
N SER A 100 -19.95 11.12 13.77
CA SER A 100 -20.54 10.11 12.88
C SER A 100 -19.67 8.87 12.92
N PRO A 101 -20.24 7.65 12.87
CA PRO A 101 -19.45 6.44 12.81
C PRO A 101 -18.46 6.38 11.64
N MET A 102 -18.79 7.03 10.51
CA MET A 102 -17.91 7.09 9.35
C MET A 102 -16.60 7.85 9.62
N ALA A 103 -16.51 8.66 10.68
CA ALA A 103 -15.26 9.28 11.10
C ALA A 103 -14.20 8.23 11.52
N ALA A 104 -14.62 7.03 11.94
CA ALA A 104 -13.73 5.92 12.24
C ALA A 104 -12.87 5.50 11.03
N VAL A 105 -13.38 5.68 9.80
CA VAL A 105 -12.64 5.38 8.57
C VAL A 105 -11.37 6.22 8.48
N GLY A 106 -11.49 7.53 8.74
CA GLY A 106 -10.35 8.45 8.74
C GLY A 106 -9.34 8.14 9.84
N LEU A 107 -9.81 7.77 11.04
CA LEU A 107 -8.94 7.38 12.15
C LEU A 107 -8.15 6.11 11.83
N ALA A 108 -8.83 5.06 11.37
CA ALA A 108 -8.20 3.78 11.04
C ALA A 108 -7.24 3.92 9.86
N THR A 109 -7.64 4.58 8.76
CA THR A 109 -6.74 4.78 7.60
C THR A 109 -5.53 5.67 7.94
N LYS A 110 -5.67 6.62 8.86
CA LYS A 110 -4.52 7.42 9.34
C LYS A 110 -3.56 6.58 10.19
N ALA A 111 -4.07 5.69 11.01
CA ALA A 111 -3.27 4.86 11.92
C ALA A 111 -2.62 3.67 11.21
N LEU A 112 -3.39 2.95 10.40
CA LEU A 112 -3.02 1.71 9.72
C LEU A 112 -2.44 1.95 8.33
N GLY A 113 -2.66 3.15 7.78
CA GLY A 113 -2.11 3.55 6.50
C GLY A 113 -2.51 2.61 5.36
N PRO A 114 -1.58 2.23 4.48
CA PRO A 114 -1.86 1.37 3.34
C PRO A 114 -2.32 -0.06 3.66
N ALA A 115 -2.04 -0.56 4.87
CA ALA A 115 -2.44 -1.90 5.29
C ALA A 115 -3.96 -2.02 5.48
N ALA A 116 -4.67 -0.92 5.70
CA ALA A 116 -6.13 -0.90 5.81
C ALA A 116 -6.74 0.05 4.75
N PRO A 117 -7.03 -0.44 3.53
CA PRO A 117 -7.62 0.37 2.48
C PRO A 117 -8.95 0.99 2.93
N GLY A 118 -9.15 2.28 2.64
CA GLY A 118 -10.31 3.03 3.14
C GLY A 118 -11.67 2.40 2.80
N GLU A 119 -11.79 1.77 1.63
CA GLU A 119 -13.02 1.07 1.24
C GLU A 119 -13.27 -0.20 2.08
N ARG A 120 -12.22 -0.94 2.41
CA ARG A 120 -12.32 -2.12 3.30
C ARG A 120 -12.69 -1.68 4.72
N VAL A 121 -12.03 -0.64 5.22
CA VAL A 121 -12.35 -0.02 6.51
C VAL A 121 -13.79 0.47 6.55
N ARG A 122 -14.26 1.16 5.50
CA ARG A 122 -15.65 1.62 5.38
C ARG A 122 -16.64 0.47 5.53
N ARG A 123 -16.46 -0.64 4.80
CA ARG A 123 -17.34 -1.82 4.90
C ARG A 123 -17.41 -2.38 6.31
N VAL A 124 -16.28 -2.48 6.99
CA VAL A 124 -16.23 -2.94 8.39
C VAL A 124 -16.98 -1.97 9.32
N VAL A 125 -16.74 -0.66 9.20
CA VAL A 125 -17.43 0.34 10.02
C VAL A 125 -18.94 0.29 9.79
N GLU A 126 -19.39 0.22 8.53
CA GLU A 126 -20.82 0.10 8.23
C GLU A 126 -21.45 -1.15 8.85
N ARG A 127 -20.75 -2.29 8.80
CA ARG A 127 -21.19 -3.55 9.43
C ARG A 127 -21.30 -3.41 10.95
N LEU A 128 -20.36 -2.72 11.58
CA LEU A 128 -20.36 -2.49 13.03
C LEU A 128 -21.50 -1.57 13.50
N THR A 129 -21.97 -0.67 12.64
CA THR A 129 -22.88 0.41 13.05
C THR A 129 -24.29 0.29 12.48
N LYS A 130 -24.53 -0.65 11.56
CA LYS A 130 -25.88 -1.01 11.07
C LYS A 130 -26.58 -2.03 11.99
N GLY A 131 -26.15 -2.14 13.26
CA GLY A 131 -26.80 -2.92 14.30
C GLY A 131 -27.88 -2.13 15.01
#